data_AF-A0A227J6F2-F1
#
_entry.id   AF-A0A227J6F2-F1
#
_cell.length_a   1.000
_cell.length_b   1.000
_cell.length_c   1.000
_cell.angle_alpha   90.00
_cell.angle_beta   90.00
_cell.angle_gamma   90.00
#
_symmetry.space_group_name_H-M   'P 1'
#
loop_
_entity.id
_entity.type
_entity.pdbx_description
1 polymer ?
#
loop_
_entity_poly.entity_id
_entity_poly.type
_entity_poly.pdbx_seq_one_letter_code
_entity_poly.pdbx_strand_id
1 'polypeptide(L)'
;MMRDRFRLSKRISGASKIKKDAARNVVFDEIALDIAKSMMVAEQRSSYKPTIEYPEILPVSQKRDDIAKAIEENQVVIVAGETGSGKTTQ
;
A
#
# COMPACT_ATOMS: atom_id res chain seq x y z
N MET A 1 2.61 -4.96 6.25
CA MET A 1 3.49 -4.57 7.39
C MET A 1 4.82 -3.93 6.98
N MET A 2 4.94 -3.16 5.87
CA MET A 2 6.24 -2.56 5.51
C MET A 2 6.73 -1.50 6.51
N ARG A 3 5.83 -0.65 7.03
CA ARG A 3 6.16 0.44 7.96
C ARG A 3 6.86 -0.02 9.24
N ASP A 4 6.34 -1.07 9.88
CA ASP A 4 6.78 -1.47 11.23
C ASP A 4 7.86 -2.56 11.21
N ARG A 5 8.13 -3.15 10.03
CA ARG A 5 9.07 -4.27 9.83
C ARG A 5 10.45 -4.01 10.45
N PHE A 6 11.06 -2.87 10.13
CA PHE A 6 12.41 -2.54 10.60
C PHE A 6 12.47 -2.37 12.13
N ARG A 7 11.52 -1.61 12.69
CA ARG A 7 11.43 -1.37 14.14
C ARG A 7 11.26 -2.67 14.91
N LEU A 8 10.32 -3.52 14.49
CA LEU A 8 10.01 -4.79 15.16
C LEU A 8 11.18 -5.79 15.05
N SER A 9 11.80 -5.89 13.87
CA SER A 9 13.00 -6.71 13.66
C SER A 9 14.17 -6.29 14.57
N LYS A 10 14.40 -4.97 14.71
CA LYS A 10 15.42 -4.44 15.63
C LYS A 10 15.09 -4.77 17.09
N ARG A 11 13.82 -4.68 17.50
CA ARG A 11 13.38 -5.02 18.87
C ARG A 11 13.53 -6.51 19.17
N ILE A 12 13.19 -7.39 18.23
CA ILE A 12 13.40 -8.85 18.34
C ILE A 12 14.88 -9.14 18.53
N SER A 13 15.73 -8.60 17.64
CA SER A 13 17.19 -8.77 17.73
C SER A 13 17.77 -8.24 19.05
N GLY A 14 17.18 -7.20 19.62
CA GLY A 14 17.54 -6.67 20.94
C GLY A 14 17.09 -7.57 22.09
N ALA A 15 15.84 -8.04 22.07
CA ALA A 15 15.25 -8.89 23.09
C ALA A 15 15.98 -10.24 23.21
N SER A 16 16.43 -10.81 22.09
CA SER A 16 17.21 -12.05 22.08
C SER A 16 18.54 -11.97 22.86
N LYS A 17 19.07 -10.77 23.12
CA LYS A 17 20.31 -10.57 23.88
C LYS A 17 20.10 -10.50 25.40
N ILE A 18 18.86 -10.44 25.88
CA ILE A 18 18.54 -10.39 27.31
C ILE A 18 18.89 -11.73 27.95
N LYS A 19 19.73 -11.75 28.99
CA LYS A 19 20.20 -13.00 29.62
C LYS A 19 19.18 -13.67 30.55
N LYS A 20 18.31 -12.88 31.20
CA LYS A 20 17.30 -13.39 32.14
C LYS A 20 16.05 -13.82 31.37
N ASP A 21 15.73 -15.10 31.39
CA ASP A 21 14.61 -15.66 30.61
C ASP A 21 13.27 -15.03 30.95
N ALA A 22 12.98 -14.81 32.24
CA ALA A 22 11.74 -14.15 32.65
C ALA A 22 11.58 -12.75 32.05
N ALA A 23 12.65 -11.95 32.02
CA ALA A 23 12.61 -10.60 31.43
C ALA A 23 12.56 -10.65 29.90
N ARG A 24 13.22 -11.63 29.30
CA ARG A 24 13.18 -11.86 27.85
C ARG A 24 11.77 -12.21 27.39
N ASN A 25 11.08 -13.11 28.09
CA ASN A 25 9.72 -13.54 27.75
C ASN A 25 8.73 -12.38 27.80
N VAL A 26 8.78 -11.55 28.85
CA VAL A 26 7.93 -10.35 28.96
C VAL A 26 8.09 -9.43 27.74
N VAL A 27 9.34 -9.17 27.31
CA VAL A 27 9.59 -8.32 26.14
C VAL A 27 9.11 -8.98 24.85
N PHE A 28 9.22 -10.31 24.72
CA PHE A 28 8.68 -11.02 23.56
C PHE A 28 7.16 -10.99 23.52
N ASP A 29 6.48 -11.10 24.66
CA ASP A 29 5.02 -10.99 24.75
C ASP A 29 4.56 -9.60 24.28
N GLU A 30 5.24 -8.53 24.72
CA GLU A 30 4.98 -7.17 24.24
C GLU A 30 5.21 -7.03 22.74
N ILE A 31 6.30 -7.59 22.21
CA ILE A 31 6.59 -7.57 20.78
C ILE A 31 5.52 -8.33 20.00
N ALA A 32 5.03 -9.45 20.51
CA ALA A 32 3.97 -10.25 19.89
C ALA A 32 2.66 -9.45 19.80
N LEU A 33 2.27 -8.75 20.88
CA LEU A 33 1.11 -7.85 20.88
C LEU A 33 1.27 -6.72 19.84
N ASP A 34 2.45 -6.13 19.76
CA ASP A 34 2.75 -5.07 18.79
C ASP A 34 2.72 -5.58 17.33
N ILE A 35 3.19 -6.81 17.09
CA ILE A 35 3.08 -7.47 15.78
C ILE A 35 1.61 -7.66 15.45
N ALA A 36 0.82 -8.28 16.35
CA ALA A 36 -0.60 -8.51 16.15
C ALA A 36 -1.35 -7.23 15.77
N LYS A 37 -1.11 -6.14 16.51
CA LYS A 37 -1.65 -4.81 16.21
C LYS A 37 -1.24 -4.30 14.83
N SER A 38 0.04 -4.47 14.46
CA SER A 38 0.53 -4.08 13.12
C SER A 38 -0.13 -4.91 12.01
N MET A 39 -0.38 -6.20 12.24
CA MET A 39 -1.07 -7.08 11.29
C MET A 39 -2.50 -6.59 11.08
N MET A 40 -3.25 -6.35 12.14
CA MET A 40 -4.64 -5.87 12.07
C MET A 40 -4.76 -4.58 11.27
N VAL A 41 -3.85 -3.61 11.50
CA VAL A 41 -3.84 -2.35 10.74
C VAL A 41 -3.51 -2.60 9.27
N ALA A 42 -2.59 -3.51 8.96
CA ALA A 42 -2.24 -3.84 7.58
C ALA A 42 -3.41 -4.54 6.85
N GLU A 43 -4.09 -5.45 7.53
CA GLU A 43 -5.26 -6.15 7.03
C GLU A 43 -6.43 -5.20 6.81
N GLN A 44 -6.73 -4.32 7.77
CA GLN A 44 -7.75 -3.29 7.63
C GLN A 44 -7.48 -2.38 6.43
N ARG A 45 -6.22 -1.95 6.20
CA ARG A 45 -5.90 -1.17 4.99
C ARG A 45 -6.10 -1.98 3.71
N SER A 46 -5.81 -3.28 3.74
CA SER A 46 -6.01 -4.16 2.59
C SER A 46 -7.49 -4.34 2.29
N SER A 47 -8.36 -4.42 3.30
CA SER A 47 -9.81 -4.57 3.11
C SER A 47 -10.47 -3.29 2.60
N TYR A 48 -9.90 -2.12 2.89
CA TYR A 48 -10.34 -0.83 2.33
C TYR A 48 -9.69 -0.45 1.00
N LYS A 49 -8.97 -1.38 0.35
CA LYS A 49 -8.40 -1.09 -0.97
C LYS A 49 -9.54 -0.97 -2.00
N PRO A 50 -9.76 0.21 -2.60
CA PRO A 50 -10.82 0.36 -3.59
C PRO A 50 -10.49 -0.44 -4.86
N THR A 51 -11.51 -1.04 -5.46
CA THR A 51 -11.41 -1.56 -6.83
C THR A 51 -11.31 -0.37 -7.79
N ILE A 52 -10.29 -0.37 -8.66
CA ILE A 52 -10.16 0.64 -9.71
C ILE A 52 -11.04 0.18 -10.87
N GLU A 53 -12.06 0.97 -11.18
CA GLU A 53 -12.97 0.73 -12.29
C GLU A 53 -12.96 1.96 -13.21
N TYR A 54 -12.96 1.71 -14.52
CA TYR A 54 -12.98 2.74 -15.54
C TYR A 54 -14.39 2.78 -16.16
N PRO A 55 -15.19 3.83 -15.93
CA PRO A 55 -16.56 3.87 -16.42
C PRO A 55 -16.61 3.98 -17.95
N GLU A 56 -17.18 2.99 -18.64
CA GLU A 56 -17.29 2.93 -20.11
C GLU A 56 -18.09 4.11 -20.72
N ILE A 57 -18.92 4.78 -19.93
CA ILE A 57 -19.67 5.96 -20.38
C ILE A 57 -18.76 7.17 -20.66
N LEU A 58 -17.55 7.20 -20.08
CA LEU A 58 -16.62 8.31 -20.26
C LEU A 58 -15.74 8.08 -21.50
N PRO A 59 -15.68 9.03 -22.45
CA PRO A 59 -14.86 8.89 -23.65
C PRO A 59 -13.38 8.63 -23.37
N VAL A 60 -12.82 9.20 -22.30
CA VAL A 60 -11.41 8.96 -21.94
C VAL A 60 -11.16 7.51 -21.48
N SER A 61 -12.12 6.90 -20.78
CA SER A 61 -12.01 5.54 -20.26
C SER A 61 -12.03 4.49 -21.38
N GLN A 62 -12.80 4.75 -22.44
CA GLN A 62 -12.79 3.91 -23.66
C GLN A 62 -11.43 3.93 -24.38
N LYS A 63 -10.60 4.96 -24.14
CA LYS A 63 -9.26 5.12 -24.71
C LYS A 63 -8.14 4.73 -23.74
N ARG A 64 -8.46 4.06 -22.63
CA ARG A 64 -7.49 3.71 -21.58
C ARG A 64 -6.25 3.02 -22.12
N ASP A 65 -6.42 1.98 -22.94
CA ASP A 65 -5.29 1.17 -23.39
C ASP A 65 -4.40 1.94 -24.39
N ASP A 66 -5.02 2.73 -25.28
CA ASP A 66 -4.31 3.64 -26.19
C ASP A 66 -3.48 4.69 -25.41
N ILE A 67 -4.08 5.28 -24.37
CA ILE A 67 -3.43 6.29 -23.51
C ILE A 67 -2.29 5.64 -22.71
N ALA A 68 -2.51 4.46 -22.14
CA ALA A 68 -1.50 3.73 -21.36
C ALA A 68 -0.27 3.43 -22.22
N LYS A 69 -0.49 2.95 -23.46
CA LYS A 69 0.57 2.72 -24.43
C LYS A 69 1.32 4.01 -24.78
N ALA A 70 0.60 5.10 -25.04
CA ALA A 70 1.22 6.38 -25.35
C ALA A 70 2.12 6.88 -24.22
N ILE A 71 1.70 6.71 -22.96
CA ILE A 71 2.49 7.10 -21.77
C ILE A 71 3.75 6.22 -21.61
N GLU A 72 3.64 4.92 -21.90
CA GLU A 72 4.80 4.01 -21.82
C GLU A 72 5.85 4.33 -22.89
N GLU A 73 5.42 4.67 -24.10
CA GLU A 73 6.30 4.93 -25.24
C GLU A 73 6.83 6.36 -25.32
N ASN A 74 6.18 7.34 -24.65
CA ASN A 74 6.49 8.75 -24.81
C ASN A 74 6.62 9.46 -23.44
N GLN A 75 7.73 10.17 -23.25
CA GLN A 75 7.98 10.96 -22.04
C GLN A 75 6.94 12.07 -21.80
N VAL A 76 6.33 12.59 -22.88
CA VAL A 76 5.31 13.63 -22.82
C VAL A 76 4.14 13.22 -23.71
N VAL A 77 2.93 13.22 -23.15
CA VAL A 77 1.67 12.90 -23.85
C VAL A 77 0.68 14.05 -23.65
N ILE A 78 0.00 14.46 -24.72
CA ILE A 78 -1.06 15.47 -24.68
C ILE A 78 -2.40 14.75 -24.92
N VAL A 79 -3.29 14.80 -23.92
CA VAL A 79 -4.66 14.24 -24.02
C VAL A 79 -5.66 15.38 -24.18
N ALA A 80 -6.22 15.55 -25.37
CA ALA A 80 -7.22 16.56 -25.68
C ALA A 80 -8.64 15.97 -25.71
N GLY A 81 -9.65 16.76 -25.34
CA GLY A 81 -11.06 16.35 -25.42
C GLY A 81 -11.99 17.40 -24.81
N GLU A 82 -13.29 17.25 -25.04
CA GLU A 82 -14.32 18.19 -24.57
C GLU A 82 -14.50 18.18 -23.04
N THR A 83 -15.10 19.23 -22.48
CA THR A 83 -15.49 19.28 -21.06
C THR A 83 -16.45 18.13 -20.74
N GLY A 84 -16.25 17.46 -19.61
CA GLY A 84 -17.07 16.29 -19.23
C GLY A 84 -16.59 14.96 -19.81
N SER A 85 -15.55 14.94 -20.64
CA SER A 85 -15.03 13.67 -21.21
C SER A 85 -14.25 12.78 -20.22
N GLY A 86 -14.08 13.23 -18.96
CA GLY A 86 -13.41 12.48 -17.90
C GLY A 86 -11.91 12.72 -17.71
N LYS A 87 -11.25 13.54 -18.55
CA LYS A 87 -9.77 13.69 -18.61
C LYS A 87 -9.06 14.06 -17.30
N THR A 88 -9.73 14.79 -16.41
CA THR A 88 -9.14 15.23 -15.14
C THR A 88 -9.37 14.22 -14.02
N THR A 89 -10.40 13.39 -14.14
CA THR A 89 -10.87 12.50 -13.09
C THR A 89 -10.43 11.05 -13.28
N GLN A 90 -10.21 10.63 -14.53
CA GLN A 90 -9.80 9.28 -14.93
C GLN A 90 -8.41 9.34 -15.56
#